data_AF-A0A1J3K4R5-F1
#
_entry.id   AF-A0A1J3K4R5-F1
#
_cell.length_a   1.000
_cell.length_b   1.000
_cell.length_c   1.000
_cell.angle_alpha   90.00
_cell.angle_beta   90.00
_cell.angle_gamma   90.00
#
_symmetry.space_group_name_H-M   'P 1'
#
loop_
_entity.id
_entity.type
_entity.pdbx_description
1 polymer ?
#
loop_
_entity_poly.entity_id
_entity_poly.type
_entity_poly.pdbx_seq_one_letter_code
_entity_poly.pdbx_strand_id
1 'polypeptide(L)'
;MGELSYFLGIEVIRTSQGLHLNQRKYILDLLNKMQMQDAKPIATPMATEPKLVMSGEKHSNPSEYRTLVGSLQYLAFTRPNIAYAVNKLSQFMYSPTSDHWQAAKRVLRYLAGTPTHGLFFSKSNPLSLHAYSDADWAGDTDNYVSTNGYIVYLGKHAVSWSAKKQKGVARSSTEAEYRSVANTASEVVWICSLLHELGVQQHTAPPIYCDNIGATYLCANPVFHSRMKHLALDYHFIRDLVQSRQLRVSHVSTYDQLAGTLTKPLGRARFTLLRDKIGVTKGP
;
A
#
# COMPACT_ATOMS: atom_id res chain seq x y z
N MET A 1 -9.22 30.43 13.32
CA MET A 1 -8.08 29.50 13.09
C MET A 1 -7.46 29.87 11.75
N GLY A 2 -6.12 29.97 11.68
CA GLY A 2 -5.41 30.33 10.45
C GLY A 2 -5.46 29.21 9.39
N GLU A 3 -4.77 29.41 8.28
CA GLU A 3 -4.69 28.39 7.22
C GLU A 3 -3.95 27.14 7.69
N LEU A 4 -4.48 25.97 7.32
CA LEU A 4 -3.84 24.67 7.60
C LEU A 4 -2.48 24.59 6.87
N SER A 5 -1.40 24.57 7.66
CA SER A 5 -0.01 24.45 7.18
C SER A 5 0.72 23.23 7.75
N TYR A 6 0.34 22.76 8.94
CA TYR A 6 0.93 21.59 9.58
C TYR A 6 -0.08 20.89 10.49
N PHE A 7 -0.17 19.56 10.41
CA PHE A 7 -1.03 18.76 11.28
C PHE A 7 -0.47 17.35 11.46
N LEU A 8 -0.29 16.92 12.72
CA LEU A 8 0.19 15.57 13.08
C LEU A 8 1.39 15.10 12.25
N GLY A 9 2.43 15.93 12.13
CA GLY A 9 3.63 15.55 11.39
C GLY A 9 3.57 15.77 9.87
N ILE A 10 2.40 16.14 9.33
CA ILE A 10 2.15 16.35 7.90
C ILE A 10 2.21 17.84 7.60
N GLU A 11 3.06 18.21 6.64
CA GLU A 11 3.13 19.54 6.05
C GLU A 11 2.09 19.66 4.92
N VAL A 12 1.31 20.74 4.96
CA VAL A 12 0.26 21.04 3.99
C VAL A 12 0.67 22.26 3.18
N ILE A 13 1.05 22.04 1.93
CA ILE A 13 1.40 23.13 1.02
C ILE A 13 0.18 23.45 0.15
N ARG A 14 -0.37 24.65 0.33
CA ARG A 14 -1.48 25.16 -0.47
C ARG A 14 -0.96 25.71 -1.79
N THR A 15 -1.64 25.34 -2.88
CA THR A 15 -1.40 25.86 -4.23
C THR A 15 -2.73 26.29 -4.84
N SER A 16 -2.69 27.03 -5.95
CA SER A 16 -3.90 27.37 -6.71
C SER A 16 -4.66 26.14 -7.24
N GLN A 17 -3.97 25.01 -7.42
CA GLN A 17 -4.52 23.77 -7.96
C GLN A 17 -5.05 22.82 -6.89
N GLY A 18 -4.64 22.97 -5.62
CA GLY A 18 -4.98 22.03 -4.56
C GLY A 18 -4.02 22.06 -3.37
N LEU A 19 -4.04 20.97 -2.60
CA LEU A 19 -3.18 20.77 -1.42
C LEU A 19 -2.14 19.70 -1.72
N HIS A 20 -0.89 19.96 -1.35
CA HIS A 20 0.16 18.95 -1.38
C HIS A 20 0.54 18.56 0.05
N LEU A 21 0.31 17.30 0.41
CA LEU A 21 0.60 16.74 1.73
C LEU A 21 1.94 16.00 1.69
N ASN A 22 2.92 16.43 2.47
CA ASN A 22 4.20 15.74 2.60
C ASN A 22 4.70 15.71 4.05
N GLN A 23 5.83 15.04 4.28
CA GLN A 23 6.46 14.94 5.59
C GLN A 23 7.96 15.28 5.47
N ARG A 24 8.29 16.34 4.73
CA ARG A 24 9.67 16.73 4.40
C ARG A 24 10.53 16.94 5.65
N LYS A 25 10.07 17.75 6.60
CA LYS A 25 10.78 18.01 7.85
C LYS A 25 11.07 16.71 8.59
N TYR A 26 10.07 15.84 8.72
CA TYR A 26 10.23 14.53 9.37
C TYR A 26 11.27 13.65 8.66
N ILE A 27 11.28 13.64 7.32
CA ILE A 27 12.27 12.90 6.53
C ILE A 27 13.68 13.45 6.81
N LEU A 28 13.87 14.76 6.80
CA LEU A 28 15.17 15.38 7.04
C LEU A 28 15.67 15.11 8.48
N ASP A 29 14.79 15.24 9.47
CA ASP A 29 15.10 14.94 10.87
C ASP A 29 15.47 13.45 11.05
N LEU A 30 14.75 12.54 10.38
CA LEU A 30 15.07 11.12 10.39
C LEU A 30 16.41 10.83 9.72
N LEU A 31 16.72 11.46 8.58
CA LEU A 31 18.02 11.31 7.91
C LEU A 31 19.16 11.79 8.80
N ASN A 32 19.01 12.94 9.46
CA ASN A 32 20.00 13.46 10.40
C ASN A 32 20.20 12.52 11.60
N LYS A 33 19.10 12.03 12.19
CA LYS A 33 19.13 11.09 13.32
C LYS A 33 19.90 9.80 12.98
N MET A 34 19.77 9.33 11.73
CA MET A 34 20.43 8.13 11.25
C MET A 34 21.79 8.40 10.58
N GLN A 35 22.29 9.65 10.62
CA GLN A 35 23.54 10.07 9.99
C GLN A 35 23.59 9.78 8.47
N MET A 36 22.48 10.02 7.78
CA MET A 36 22.28 9.72 6.35
C MET A 36 21.88 10.95 5.51
N GLN A 37 22.13 12.17 6.01
CA GLN A 37 21.82 13.41 5.30
C GLN A 37 22.54 13.54 3.95
N ASP A 38 23.78 13.06 3.86
CA ASP A 38 24.60 13.09 2.63
C ASP A 38 24.55 11.77 1.84
N ALA A 39 23.61 10.89 2.19
CA ALA A 39 23.53 9.58 1.57
C ALA A 39 23.17 9.69 0.07
N LYS A 40 23.96 9.04 -0.80
CA LYS A 40 23.72 9.03 -2.25
C LYS A 40 22.31 8.49 -2.56
N PRO A 41 21.42 9.30 -3.17
CA PRO A 41 20.05 8.89 -3.45
C PRO A 41 19.93 7.63 -4.30
N ILE A 42 18.80 6.93 -4.16
CA ILE A 42 18.45 5.78 -5.00
C ILE A 42 16.99 5.86 -5.44
N ALA A 43 16.67 5.28 -6.59
CA ALA A 43 15.37 5.48 -7.24
C ALA A 43 14.23 4.59 -6.70
N THR A 44 14.53 3.51 -5.97
CA THR A 44 13.51 2.60 -5.41
C THR A 44 13.79 2.29 -3.94
N PRO A 45 12.75 2.13 -3.10
CA PRO A 45 12.90 1.87 -1.67
C PRO A 45 13.39 0.45 -1.38
N MET A 46 13.16 -0.50 -2.28
CA MET A 46 13.58 -1.91 -2.14
C MET A 46 14.17 -2.42 -3.45
N ALA A 47 15.13 -3.35 -3.36
CA ALA A 47 15.69 -4.06 -4.51
C ALA A 47 14.77 -5.23 -4.89
N THR A 48 14.78 -5.63 -6.17
CA THR A 48 14.04 -6.81 -6.64
C THR A 48 14.75 -8.11 -6.28
N GLU A 49 16.08 -8.10 -6.29
CA GLU A 49 16.94 -9.23 -5.94
C GLU A 49 18.21 -8.72 -5.22
N PRO A 50 18.85 -9.53 -4.36
CA PRO A 50 18.32 -10.80 -3.82
C PRO A 50 17.12 -10.54 -2.89
N LYS A 51 16.22 -11.52 -2.77
CA LYS A 51 15.13 -11.48 -1.78
C LYS A 51 15.67 -11.51 -0.35
N LEU A 52 15.03 -10.75 0.54
CA LEU A 52 15.32 -10.78 1.98
C LEU A 52 14.79 -12.07 2.60
N VAL A 53 15.65 -12.75 3.36
CA VAL A 53 15.38 -14.03 4.02
C VAL A 53 15.68 -13.95 5.51
N MET A 54 15.11 -14.84 6.31
CA MET A 54 15.32 -14.82 7.77
C MET A 54 16.75 -15.20 8.20
N SER A 55 17.48 -15.93 7.35
CA SER A 55 18.84 -16.37 7.62
C SER A 55 19.88 -15.28 7.33
N GLY A 56 21.04 -15.38 7.98
CA GLY A 56 22.17 -14.49 7.75
C GLY A 56 22.86 -14.05 9.04
N GLU A 57 23.87 -13.21 8.89
CA GLU A 57 24.58 -12.62 10.01
C GLU A 57 23.68 -11.63 10.76
N LYS A 58 23.47 -11.87 12.06
CA LYS A 58 22.62 -11.02 12.90
C LYS A 58 23.19 -9.61 12.98
N HIS A 59 22.31 -8.62 12.89
CA HIS A 59 22.69 -7.24 13.08
C HIS A 59 23.07 -7.00 14.55
N SER A 60 24.18 -6.31 14.78
CA SER A 60 24.74 -6.06 16.11
C SER A 60 23.81 -5.25 17.03
N ASN A 61 22.98 -4.36 16.47
CA ASN A 61 22.06 -3.52 17.23
C ASN A 61 20.59 -3.65 16.77
N PRO A 62 19.86 -4.70 17.19
CA PRO A 62 18.46 -4.88 16.82
C PRO A 62 17.54 -3.72 17.25
N SER A 63 17.90 -2.97 18.30
CA SER A 63 17.10 -1.83 18.77
C SER A 63 17.17 -0.64 17.80
N GLU A 64 18.32 -0.41 17.18
CA GLU A 64 18.47 0.61 16.13
C GLU A 64 17.61 0.27 14.91
N TYR A 65 17.66 -1.00 14.48
CA TYR A 65 16.79 -1.50 13.40
C TYR A 65 15.30 -1.26 13.70
N ARG A 66 14.83 -1.66 14.88
CA ARG A 66 13.42 -1.45 15.30
C ARG A 66 13.05 0.02 15.35
N THR A 67 13.94 0.87 15.83
CA THR A 67 13.73 2.33 15.88
C THR A 67 13.56 2.91 14.49
N LEU A 68 14.41 2.51 13.53
CA LEU A 68 14.31 2.97 12.15
C LEU A 68 13.02 2.47 11.49
N VAL A 69 12.72 1.17 11.57
CA VAL A 69 11.50 0.61 10.96
C VAL A 69 10.23 1.24 11.55
N GLY A 70 10.19 1.44 12.88
CA GLY A 70 9.09 2.16 13.53
C GLY A 70 8.96 3.62 13.08
N SER A 71 10.07 4.31 12.85
CA SER A 71 10.07 5.68 12.32
C SER A 71 9.56 5.72 10.87
N LEU A 72 9.98 4.75 10.03
CA LEU A 72 9.49 4.63 8.66
C LEU A 72 7.98 4.36 8.58
N GLN A 73 7.40 3.66 9.56
CA GLN A 73 5.96 3.43 9.64
C GLN A 73 5.17 4.75 9.75
N TYR A 74 5.74 5.78 10.37
CA TYR A 74 5.09 7.09 10.49
C TYR A 74 4.99 7.87 9.17
N LEU A 75 5.81 7.52 8.18
CA LEU A 75 5.72 8.07 6.82
C LEU A 75 4.57 7.46 6.02
N ALA A 76 3.90 6.43 6.55
CA ALA A 76 2.80 5.76 5.88
C ALA A 76 1.61 6.69 5.61
N PHE A 77 1.51 7.88 6.21
CA PHE A 77 0.42 8.84 5.96
C PHE A 77 0.51 9.57 4.62
N THR A 78 1.71 9.78 4.09
CA THR A 78 1.92 10.52 2.82
C THR A 78 2.74 9.75 1.79
N ARG A 79 3.24 8.55 2.15
CA ARG A 79 4.18 7.75 1.36
C ARG A 79 3.68 6.32 1.10
N PRO A 80 2.54 6.11 0.40
CA PRO A 80 2.10 4.76 0.03
C PRO A 80 3.18 3.98 -0.74
N ASN A 81 3.98 4.68 -1.53
CA ASN A 81 5.08 4.14 -2.33
C ASN A 81 6.22 3.46 -1.53
N ILE A 82 6.29 3.59 -0.20
CA ILE A 82 7.24 2.84 0.64
C ILE A 82 6.58 1.75 1.49
N ALA A 83 5.24 1.65 1.49
CA ALA A 83 4.52 0.82 2.44
C ALA A 83 4.90 -0.67 2.34
N TYR A 84 5.10 -1.19 1.12
CA TYR A 84 5.61 -2.56 0.94
C TYR A 84 6.98 -2.76 1.59
N ALA A 85 7.92 -1.86 1.35
CA ALA A 85 9.28 -1.97 1.87
C ALA A 85 9.28 -1.96 3.40
N VAL A 86 8.49 -1.06 4.00
CA VAL A 86 8.34 -0.98 5.46
C VAL A 86 7.66 -2.24 6.02
N ASN A 87 6.60 -2.74 5.37
CA ASN A 87 5.94 -3.96 5.79
C ASN A 87 6.90 -5.16 5.75
N LYS A 88 7.68 -5.33 4.66
CA LYS A 88 8.63 -6.44 4.57
C LYS A 88 9.73 -6.32 5.61
N LEU A 89 10.28 -5.12 5.84
CA LEU A 89 11.26 -4.88 6.91
C LEU A 89 10.71 -5.15 8.31
N SER A 90 9.44 -4.86 8.57
CA SER A 90 8.82 -5.11 9.87
C SER A 90 8.76 -6.59 10.25
N GLN A 91 8.81 -7.50 9.27
CA GLN A 91 8.80 -8.95 9.51
C GLN A 91 10.08 -9.44 10.21
N PHE A 92 11.15 -8.66 10.17
CA PHE A 92 12.47 -9.02 10.72
C PHE A 92 12.78 -8.33 12.06
N MET A 93 11.82 -7.66 12.70
CA MET A 93 12.07 -6.87 13.92
C MET A 93 12.57 -7.68 15.14
N TYR A 94 12.28 -8.99 15.17
CA TYR A 94 12.72 -9.87 16.25
C TYR A 94 14.22 -10.17 16.18
N SER A 95 14.72 -10.55 15.00
CA SER A 95 16.13 -10.92 14.78
C SER A 95 16.62 -10.40 13.42
N PRO A 96 16.85 -9.07 13.28
CA PRO A 96 17.31 -8.48 12.02
C PRO A 96 18.74 -8.93 11.69
N THR A 97 19.08 -8.93 10.40
CA THR A 97 20.41 -9.29 9.87
C THR A 97 21.08 -8.06 9.29
N SER A 98 22.37 -8.17 8.98
CA SER A 98 23.12 -7.14 8.25
C SER A 98 22.43 -6.75 6.94
N ASP A 99 21.86 -7.72 6.20
CA ASP A 99 21.13 -7.46 4.96
C ASP A 99 19.82 -6.70 5.19
N HIS A 100 19.08 -7.04 6.26
CA HIS A 100 17.90 -6.28 6.67
C HIS A 100 18.27 -4.82 6.98
N TRP A 101 19.41 -4.60 7.64
CA TRP A 101 19.88 -3.26 7.93
C TRP A 101 20.26 -2.47 6.67
N GLN A 102 20.94 -3.10 5.70
CA GLN A 102 21.23 -2.46 4.42
C GLN A 102 19.96 -2.13 3.64
N ALA A 103 18.96 -3.00 3.67
CA ALA A 103 17.66 -2.75 3.06
C ALA A 103 16.91 -1.59 3.74
N ALA A 104 16.96 -1.47 5.07
CA ALA A 104 16.37 -0.34 5.79
C ALA A 104 17.07 0.99 5.43
N LYS A 105 18.40 1.00 5.36
CA LYS A 105 19.18 2.16 4.88
C LYS A 105 18.88 2.50 3.41
N ARG A 106 18.54 1.53 2.57
CA ARG A 106 18.08 1.80 1.20
C ARG A 106 16.80 2.64 1.18
N VAL A 107 15.85 2.39 2.07
CA VAL A 107 14.64 3.21 2.18
C VAL A 107 15.01 4.65 2.54
N LEU A 108 15.95 4.86 3.46
CA LEU A 108 16.47 6.19 3.78
C LEU A 108 17.13 6.87 2.58
N ARG A 109 17.96 6.17 1.80
CA ARG A 109 18.53 6.70 0.55
C ARG A 109 17.46 7.09 -0.48
N TYR A 110 16.37 6.34 -0.54
CA TYR A 110 15.23 6.67 -1.40
C TYR A 110 14.54 7.95 -0.93
N LEU A 111 14.32 8.09 0.39
CA LEU A 111 13.74 9.28 1.00
C LEU A 111 14.63 10.51 0.85
N ALA A 112 15.96 10.36 0.96
CA ALA A 112 16.93 11.43 0.71
C ALA A 112 16.83 11.99 -0.72
N GLY A 113 16.50 11.15 -1.71
CA GLY A 113 16.23 11.58 -3.08
C GLY A 113 14.82 12.12 -3.32
N THR A 114 13.90 11.92 -2.38
CA THR A 114 12.48 12.28 -2.54
C THR A 114 11.87 12.98 -1.30
N PRO A 115 12.58 13.92 -0.63
CA PRO A 115 12.15 14.44 0.67
C PRO A 115 10.87 15.28 0.57
N THR A 116 10.61 15.92 -0.58
CA THR A 116 9.41 16.72 -0.81
C THR A 116 8.27 15.95 -1.43
N HIS A 117 8.45 14.66 -1.75
CA HIS A 117 7.39 13.91 -2.41
C HIS A 117 6.27 13.56 -1.44
N GLY A 118 5.03 13.65 -1.92
CA GLY A 118 3.83 13.42 -1.12
C GLY A 118 2.60 13.30 -1.99
N LEU A 119 1.42 13.41 -1.36
CA LEU A 119 0.13 13.26 -2.03
C LEU A 119 -0.42 14.61 -2.45
N PHE A 120 -0.85 14.72 -3.70
CA PHE A 120 -1.53 15.92 -4.21
C PHE A 120 -3.05 15.72 -4.26
N PHE A 121 -3.77 16.59 -3.56
CA PHE A 121 -5.22 16.67 -3.53
C PHE A 121 -5.68 17.89 -4.36
N SER A 122 -6.13 17.64 -5.57
CA SER A 122 -6.74 18.63 -6.47
C SER A 122 -7.98 19.28 -5.85
N LYS A 123 -8.12 20.59 -6.04
CA LYS A 123 -9.33 21.34 -5.68
C LYS A 123 -10.58 20.82 -6.39
N SER A 124 -10.42 20.35 -7.63
CA SER A 124 -11.51 19.76 -8.43
C SER A 124 -11.35 18.26 -8.47
N ASN A 125 -12.21 17.54 -7.75
CA ASN A 125 -12.17 16.09 -7.65
C ASN A 125 -13.58 15.50 -7.45
N PRO A 126 -14.00 14.52 -8.26
CA PRO A 126 -15.23 13.77 -8.00
C PRO A 126 -15.16 13.03 -6.65
N LEU A 127 -16.28 12.91 -5.95
CA LEU A 127 -16.35 12.15 -4.69
C LEU A 127 -16.75 10.68 -4.90
N SER A 128 -16.39 10.10 -6.05
CA SER A 128 -16.68 8.71 -6.40
C SER A 128 -15.60 7.77 -5.85
N LEU A 129 -16.00 6.77 -5.06
CA LEU A 129 -15.08 5.80 -4.47
C LEU A 129 -14.74 4.66 -5.45
N HIS A 130 -13.48 4.23 -5.47
CA HIS A 130 -13.04 3.00 -6.13
C HIS A 130 -11.74 2.48 -5.49
N ALA A 131 -11.36 1.24 -5.77
CA ALA A 131 -10.14 0.66 -5.21
C ALA A 131 -9.40 -0.26 -6.19
N TYR A 132 -8.12 -0.44 -5.95
CA TYR A 132 -7.27 -1.45 -6.58
C TYR A 132 -6.87 -2.47 -5.52
N SER A 133 -6.92 -3.75 -5.87
CA SER A 133 -6.57 -4.88 -5.01
C SER A 133 -5.62 -5.81 -5.78
N ASP A 134 -4.54 -6.23 -5.13
CA ASP A 134 -3.51 -7.10 -5.70
C ASP A 134 -2.96 -8.05 -4.63
N ALA A 135 -2.43 -9.21 -5.03
CA ALA A 135 -1.70 -10.11 -4.15
C ALA A 135 -0.43 -10.68 -4.80
N ASP A 136 0.70 -10.59 -4.10
CA ASP A 136 1.92 -11.31 -4.51
C ASP A 136 1.88 -12.74 -3.96
N TRP A 137 1.35 -13.67 -4.76
CA TRP A 137 1.21 -15.08 -4.37
C TRP A 137 2.58 -15.75 -4.17
N ALA A 138 2.76 -16.38 -3.00
CA ALA A 138 4.00 -17.07 -2.65
C ALA A 138 5.28 -16.20 -2.77
N GLY A 139 5.13 -14.87 -2.66
CA GLY A 139 6.22 -13.91 -2.81
C GLY A 139 7.31 -14.04 -1.74
N ASP A 140 6.92 -14.48 -0.54
CA ASP A 140 7.80 -14.71 0.59
C ASP A 140 8.49 -16.08 0.51
N THR A 141 9.81 -16.10 0.41
CA THR A 141 10.60 -17.32 0.28
C THR A 141 10.78 -18.09 1.58
N ASP A 142 10.57 -17.46 2.74
CA ASP A 142 10.74 -18.14 4.04
C ASP A 142 9.52 -19.01 4.38
N ASN A 143 8.31 -18.57 4.00
CA ASN A 143 7.08 -19.28 4.38
C ASN A 143 5.98 -19.34 3.32
N TYR A 144 6.24 -18.90 2.08
CA TYR A 144 5.31 -18.92 0.95
C TYR A 144 3.98 -18.20 1.19
N VAL A 145 3.91 -17.33 2.19
CA VAL A 145 2.71 -16.55 2.48
C VAL A 145 2.67 -15.31 1.58
N SER A 146 1.53 -15.10 0.94
CA SER A 146 1.32 -13.98 0.02
C SER A 146 1.29 -12.62 0.73
N THR A 147 1.56 -11.55 -0.01
CA THR A 147 1.37 -10.17 0.46
C THR A 147 0.18 -9.53 -0.25
N ASN A 148 -0.78 -9.01 0.51
CA ASN A 148 -1.90 -8.23 0.01
C ASN A 148 -1.53 -6.77 -0.11
N GLY A 149 -2.02 -6.14 -1.16
CA GLY A 149 -1.91 -4.72 -1.39
C GLY A 149 -3.24 -4.16 -1.84
N TYR A 150 -3.63 -3.02 -1.29
CA TYR A 150 -4.75 -2.25 -1.84
C TYR A 150 -4.51 -0.75 -1.80
N ILE A 151 -5.16 -0.04 -2.70
CA ILE A 151 -5.28 1.43 -2.66
C ILE A 151 -6.72 1.80 -2.95
N VAL A 152 -7.35 2.54 -2.03
CA VAL A 152 -8.68 3.12 -2.17
C VAL A 152 -8.56 4.59 -2.56
N TYR A 153 -9.33 4.99 -3.56
CA TYR A 153 -9.38 6.33 -4.11
C TYR A 153 -10.75 6.96 -3.90
N LEU A 154 -10.75 8.24 -3.49
CA LEU A 154 -11.89 9.13 -3.60
C LEU A 154 -11.65 10.05 -4.80
N GLY A 155 -12.35 9.81 -5.90
CA GLY A 155 -12.03 10.41 -7.19
C GLY A 155 -10.61 10.05 -7.61
N LYS A 156 -9.74 11.05 -7.78
CA LYS A 156 -8.34 10.86 -8.17
C LYS A 156 -7.38 10.73 -6.98
N HIS A 157 -7.87 10.88 -5.75
CA HIS A 157 -7.00 10.96 -4.57
C HIS A 157 -6.96 9.64 -3.82
N ALA A 158 -5.76 9.10 -3.59
CA ALA A 158 -5.57 7.98 -2.68
C ALA A 158 -5.90 8.41 -1.25
N VAL A 159 -6.83 7.72 -0.61
CA VAL A 159 -7.33 8.04 0.74
C VAL A 159 -7.08 6.93 1.76
N SER A 160 -6.88 5.69 1.30
CA SER A 160 -6.48 4.56 2.14
C SER A 160 -5.63 3.58 1.34
N TRP A 161 -4.66 2.95 1.98
CA TRP A 161 -3.80 1.94 1.37
C TRP A 161 -3.25 0.99 2.43
N SER A 162 -2.88 -0.21 1.99
CA SER A 162 -2.25 -1.19 2.87
C SER A 162 -1.32 -2.09 2.08
N ALA A 163 -0.24 -2.50 2.73
CA ALA A 163 0.64 -3.59 2.32
C ALA A 163 0.74 -4.55 3.51
N LYS A 164 0.23 -5.76 3.39
CA LYS A 164 0.11 -6.68 4.52
C LYS A 164 0.23 -8.14 4.11
N LYS A 165 1.07 -8.88 4.83
CA LYS A 165 1.18 -10.33 4.71
C LYS A 165 -0.15 -11.02 5.06
N GLN A 166 -0.57 -11.99 4.24
CA GLN A 166 -1.80 -12.75 4.46
C GLN A 166 -1.72 -13.61 5.73
N LYS A 167 -2.89 -14.01 6.24
CA LYS A 167 -2.99 -15.06 7.26
C LYS A 167 -2.95 -16.43 6.57
N GLY A 168 -1.88 -17.18 6.81
CA GLY A 168 -1.68 -18.52 6.24
C GLY A 168 -1.37 -18.52 4.73
N VAL A 169 -0.97 -19.69 4.23
CA VAL A 169 -0.57 -19.87 2.83
C VAL A 169 -1.80 -20.03 1.94
N ALA A 170 -1.85 -19.30 0.83
CA ALA A 170 -2.84 -19.49 -0.22
C ALA A 170 -2.38 -20.59 -1.19
N ARG A 171 -3.29 -21.48 -1.59
CA ARG A 171 -2.95 -22.65 -2.42
C ARG A 171 -2.99 -22.37 -3.93
N SER A 172 -3.42 -21.17 -4.32
CA SER A 172 -3.41 -20.71 -5.71
C SER A 172 -3.33 -19.18 -5.75
N SER A 173 -2.92 -18.63 -6.90
CA SER A 173 -2.96 -17.17 -7.15
C SER A 173 -4.38 -16.63 -7.04
N THR A 174 -5.37 -17.33 -7.61
CA THR A 174 -6.79 -16.99 -7.52
C THR A 174 -7.26 -16.86 -6.06
N GLU A 175 -6.85 -17.79 -5.20
CA GLU A 175 -7.19 -17.73 -3.77
C GLU A 175 -6.53 -16.54 -3.08
N ALA A 176 -5.25 -16.27 -3.38
CA ALA A 176 -4.53 -15.13 -2.81
C ALA A 176 -5.20 -13.81 -3.20
N GLU A 177 -5.55 -13.66 -4.47
CA GLU A 177 -6.22 -12.48 -5.02
C GLU A 177 -7.62 -12.30 -4.43
N TYR A 178 -8.39 -13.38 -4.32
CA TYR A 178 -9.71 -13.33 -3.71
C TYR A 178 -9.66 -12.85 -2.25
N ARG A 179 -8.71 -13.34 -1.45
CA ARG A 179 -8.47 -12.83 -0.09
C ARG A 179 -8.08 -11.36 -0.09
N SER A 180 -7.32 -10.89 -1.08
CA SER A 180 -6.98 -9.47 -1.21
C SER A 180 -8.21 -8.62 -1.50
N VAL A 181 -9.09 -9.09 -2.40
CA VAL A 181 -10.37 -8.44 -2.70
C VAL A 181 -11.27 -8.39 -1.47
N ALA A 182 -11.35 -9.48 -0.68
CA ALA A 182 -12.11 -9.51 0.57
C ALA A 182 -11.62 -8.45 1.58
N ASN A 183 -10.31 -8.34 1.80
CA ASN A 183 -9.75 -7.31 2.66
C ASN A 183 -10.02 -5.90 2.14
N THR A 184 -9.89 -5.69 0.84
CA THR A 184 -10.15 -4.40 0.19
C THR A 184 -11.62 -4.02 0.30
N ALA A 185 -12.54 -4.97 0.15
CA ALA A 185 -13.97 -4.76 0.30
C ALA A 185 -14.36 -4.30 1.71
N SER A 186 -13.76 -4.89 2.75
CA SER A 186 -13.99 -4.44 4.13
C SER A 186 -13.60 -2.96 4.32
N GLU A 187 -12.46 -2.54 3.76
CA GLU A 187 -12.02 -1.15 3.83
C GLU A 187 -12.94 -0.21 3.02
N VAL A 188 -13.33 -0.61 1.81
CA VAL A 188 -14.26 0.15 0.96
C VAL A 188 -15.61 0.33 1.64
N VAL A 189 -16.16 -0.71 2.26
CA VAL A 189 -17.41 -0.62 3.03
C VAL A 189 -17.27 0.32 4.21
N TRP A 190 -16.16 0.25 4.96
CA TRP A 190 -15.90 1.17 6.06
C TRP A 190 -15.84 2.64 5.60
N ILE A 191 -15.13 2.93 4.50
CA ILE A 191 -15.05 4.27 3.93
C ILE A 191 -16.41 4.73 3.41
N CYS A 192 -17.20 3.87 2.77
CA CYS A 192 -18.56 4.19 2.36
C CYS A 192 -19.44 4.61 3.55
N SER A 193 -19.38 3.88 4.67
CA SER A 193 -20.11 4.23 5.89
C SER A 193 -19.66 5.58 6.45
N LEU A 194 -18.35 5.83 6.52
CA LEU A 194 -17.80 7.12 6.95
C LEU A 194 -18.26 8.27 6.05
N LEU A 195 -18.22 8.09 4.72
CA LEU A 195 -18.68 9.09 3.77
C LEU A 195 -20.18 9.37 3.93
N HIS A 196 -20.99 8.35 4.18
CA HIS A 196 -22.41 8.50 4.44
C HIS A 196 -22.67 9.35 5.70
N GLU A 197 -21.97 9.08 6.80
CA GLU A 197 -22.05 9.88 8.03
C GLU A 197 -21.62 11.34 7.83
N LEU A 198 -20.65 11.57 6.93
CA LEU A 198 -20.20 12.91 6.53
C LEU A 198 -21.13 13.59 5.51
N GLY A 199 -22.27 12.97 5.16
CA GLY A 199 -23.25 13.51 4.21
C GLY A 199 -22.87 13.36 2.73
N VAL A 200 -21.84 12.57 2.41
CA VAL A 200 -21.41 12.28 1.03
C VAL A 200 -22.07 11.01 0.54
N GLN A 201 -23.08 11.14 -0.31
CA GLN A 201 -23.78 10.00 -0.88
C GLN A 201 -22.99 9.39 -2.05
N GLN A 202 -22.79 8.07 -2.01
CA GLN A 202 -22.27 7.29 -3.13
C GLN A 202 -23.44 6.83 -4.01
N HIS A 203 -23.53 7.34 -5.24
CA HIS A 203 -24.62 7.01 -6.17
C HIS A 203 -24.38 5.73 -6.98
N THR A 204 -23.17 5.19 -6.94
CA THR A 204 -22.78 4.00 -7.70
C THR A 204 -22.01 3.04 -6.82
N ALA A 205 -22.21 1.74 -7.03
CA ALA A 205 -21.41 0.71 -6.39
C ALA A 205 -19.91 0.90 -6.72
N PRO A 206 -19.05 1.18 -5.72
CA PRO A 206 -17.62 1.37 -5.95
C PRO A 206 -16.99 0.13 -6.59
N PRO A 207 -16.23 0.29 -7.70
CA PRO A 207 -15.50 -0.81 -8.28
C PRO A 207 -14.22 -1.12 -7.48
N ILE A 208 -13.96 -2.40 -7.27
CA ILE A 208 -12.68 -2.95 -6.85
C ILE A 208 -12.04 -3.59 -8.08
N TYR A 209 -10.89 -3.06 -8.49
CA TYR A 209 -10.11 -3.52 -9.62
C TYR A 209 -9.12 -4.61 -9.19
N CYS A 210 -9.19 -5.77 -9.83
CA CYS A 210 -8.32 -6.92 -9.62
C CYS A 210 -7.83 -7.43 -10.98
N ASP A 211 -6.58 -7.84 -11.12
CA ASP A 211 -6.03 -8.32 -12.40
C ASP A 211 -6.11 -9.85 -12.57
N ASN A 212 -6.73 -10.54 -11.60
CA ASN A 212 -6.98 -11.97 -11.68
C ASN A 212 -8.42 -12.25 -12.14
N ILE A 213 -8.55 -12.78 -13.36
CA ILE A 213 -9.84 -13.16 -13.95
C ILE A 213 -10.56 -14.21 -13.10
N GLY A 214 -9.83 -15.18 -12.55
CA GLY A 214 -10.40 -16.23 -11.70
C GLY A 214 -11.05 -15.67 -10.44
N ALA A 215 -10.36 -14.75 -9.75
CA ALA A 215 -10.89 -14.08 -8.56
C ALA A 215 -12.09 -13.22 -8.90
N THR A 216 -12.02 -12.47 -10.02
CA THR A 216 -13.13 -11.65 -10.51
C THR A 216 -14.37 -12.49 -10.81
N TYR A 217 -14.20 -13.63 -11.49
CA TYR A 217 -15.30 -14.54 -11.80
C TYR A 217 -15.92 -15.15 -10.55
N LEU A 218 -15.11 -15.55 -9.57
CA LEU A 218 -15.59 -16.06 -8.28
C LEU A 218 -16.38 -15.00 -7.49
N CYS A 219 -16.05 -13.72 -7.62
CA CYS A 219 -16.82 -12.65 -6.98
C CYS A 219 -18.18 -12.41 -7.65
N ALA A 220 -18.27 -12.64 -8.96
CA ALA A 220 -19.50 -12.46 -9.74
C ALA A 220 -20.44 -13.67 -9.69
N ASN A 221 -19.91 -14.87 -9.46
CA ASN A 221 -20.69 -16.10 -9.49
C ASN A 221 -21.43 -16.34 -8.15
N PRO A 222 -22.77 -16.46 -8.14
CA PRO A 222 -23.53 -16.73 -6.92
C PRO A 222 -23.37 -18.18 -6.40
N VAL A 223 -22.89 -19.10 -7.23
CA VAL A 223 -22.79 -20.54 -6.91
C VAL A 223 -21.48 -20.84 -6.17
N PHE A 224 -21.60 -21.25 -4.90
CA PHE A 224 -20.45 -21.69 -4.11
C PHE A 224 -20.06 -23.12 -4.49
N HIS A 225 -18.85 -23.30 -5.01
CA HIS A 225 -18.28 -24.64 -5.20
C HIS A 225 -17.57 -25.12 -3.92
N SER A 226 -17.93 -26.32 -3.46
CA SER A 226 -17.49 -26.94 -2.19
C SER A 226 -15.98 -27.12 -1.98
N ARG A 227 -15.15 -26.81 -2.98
CA ARG A 227 -13.68 -26.98 -2.96
C ARG A 227 -12.92 -25.85 -2.24
N MET A 228 -13.59 -24.79 -1.80
CA MET A 228 -12.97 -23.62 -1.16
C MET A 228 -13.52 -23.34 0.26
N LYS A 229 -13.76 -24.38 1.07
CA LYS A 229 -14.29 -24.24 2.44
C LYS A 229 -13.47 -23.28 3.32
N HIS A 230 -12.15 -23.25 3.14
CA HIS A 230 -11.24 -22.35 3.87
C HIS A 230 -11.41 -20.87 3.50
N LEU A 231 -12.15 -20.58 2.42
CA LEU A 231 -12.51 -19.23 1.97
C LEU A 231 -14.01 -18.94 2.11
N ALA A 232 -14.77 -19.82 2.77
CA ALA A 232 -16.23 -19.69 2.82
C ALA A 232 -16.69 -18.35 3.41
N LEU A 233 -16.01 -17.85 4.45
CA LEU A 233 -16.34 -16.56 5.07
C LEU A 233 -16.13 -15.40 4.10
N ASP A 234 -14.94 -15.28 3.51
CA ASP A 234 -14.63 -14.25 2.52
C ASP A 234 -15.57 -14.35 1.31
N TYR A 235 -15.93 -15.58 0.92
CA TYR A 235 -16.87 -15.82 -0.17
C TYR A 235 -18.26 -15.27 0.12
N HIS A 236 -18.84 -15.65 1.26
CA HIS A 236 -20.16 -15.16 1.66
C HIS A 236 -20.15 -13.64 1.81
N PHE A 237 -19.11 -13.09 2.44
CA PHE A 237 -18.93 -11.65 2.61
C PHE A 237 -18.94 -10.89 1.27
N ILE A 238 -18.07 -11.27 0.32
CA ILE A 238 -18.01 -10.59 -0.99
C ILE A 238 -19.29 -10.78 -1.77
N ARG A 239 -19.84 -12.00 -1.81
CA ARG A 239 -21.07 -12.30 -2.55
C ARG A 239 -22.22 -11.44 -2.07
N ASP A 240 -22.41 -11.33 -0.76
CA ASP A 240 -23.54 -10.59 -0.19
C ASP A 240 -23.40 -9.08 -0.51
N LEU A 241 -22.18 -8.53 -0.49
CA LEU A 241 -21.90 -7.14 -0.91
C LEU A 241 -22.15 -6.90 -2.40
N VAL A 242 -21.78 -7.84 -3.27
CA VAL A 242 -22.00 -7.74 -4.72
C VAL A 242 -23.49 -7.86 -5.06
N GLN A 243 -24.19 -8.83 -4.47
CA GLN A 243 -25.62 -9.05 -4.72
C GLN A 243 -26.48 -7.88 -4.23
N SER A 244 -26.13 -7.29 -3.10
CA SER A 244 -26.79 -6.07 -2.58
C SER A 244 -26.35 -4.79 -3.29
N ARG A 245 -25.50 -4.88 -4.32
CA ARG A 245 -24.96 -3.74 -5.09
C ARG A 245 -24.22 -2.71 -4.23
N GLN A 246 -23.64 -3.14 -3.10
CA GLN A 246 -22.81 -2.29 -2.24
C GLN A 246 -21.42 -2.06 -2.83
N LEU A 247 -20.92 -2.99 -3.65
CA LEU A 247 -19.70 -2.85 -4.43
C LEU A 247 -19.75 -3.75 -5.67
N ARG A 248 -18.77 -3.61 -6.56
CA ARG A 248 -18.56 -4.55 -7.66
C ARG A 248 -17.08 -4.87 -7.82
N VAL A 249 -16.76 -6.07 -8.29
CA VAL A 249 -15.39 -6.46 -8.63
C VAL A 249 -15.25 -6.45 -10.14
N SER A 250 -14.17 -5.87 -10.65
CA SER A 250 -13.94 -5.71 -12.09
C SER A 250 -12.50 -6.01 -12.44
N HIS A 251 -12.31 -6.65 -13.59
CA HIS A 251 -10.97 -6.96 -14.06
C HIS A 251 -10.24 -5.69 -14.53
N VAL A 252 -8.95 -5.58 -14.21
CA VAL A 252 -8.04 -4.56 -14.77
C VAL A 252 -6.79 -5.23 -15.33
N SER A 253 -6.12 -4.62 -16.30
CA SER A 253 -4.85 -5.17 -16.80
C SER A 253 -3.79 -5.12 -15.69
N THR A 254 -2.88 -6.11 -15.64
CA THR A 254 -1.71 -6.07 -14.73
C THR A 254 -0.84 -4.83 -14.97
N TYR A 255 -0.85 -4.25 -16.18
CA TYR A 255 -0.14 -3.01 -16.48
C TYR A 255 -0.78 -1.78 -15.83
N ASP A 256 -2.08 -1.80 -15.55
CA ASP A 256 -2.83 -0.73 -14.89
C ASP A 256 -3.16 -1.04 -13.42
N GLN A 257 -2.72 -2.19 -12.91
CA GLN A 257 -2.84 -2.57 -11.51
C GLN A 257 -1.95 -1.70 -10.62
N LEU A 258 -2.57 -0.72 -9.95
CA LEU A 258 -1.87 0.24 -9.10
C LEU A 258 -1.44 -0.36 -7.76
N ALA A 259 -2.21 -1.32 -7.22
CA ALA A 259 -1.87 -1.97 -5.96
C ALA A 259 -0.60 -2.84 -6.04
N GLY A 260 -0.12 -3.16 -7.25
CA GLY A 260 1.13 -3.89 -7.46
C GLY A 260 2.38 -3.21 -6.89
N THR A 261 2.35 -1.90 -6.64
CA THR A 261 3.43 -1.21 -5.91
C THR A 261 3.47 -1.52 -4.41
N LEU A 262 2.44 -2.17 -3.88
CA LEU A 262 2.27 -2.48 -2.46
C LEU A 262 2.46 -3.97 -2.14
N THR A 263 2.64 -4.82 -3.15
CA THR A 263 2.72 -6.28 -2.98
C THR A 263 4.11 -6.85 -3.22
N LYS A 264 4.95 -6.17 -4.01
CA LYS A 264 6.29 -6.66 -4.39
C LYS A 264 7.25 -5.52 -4.74
N PRO A 265 8.58 -5.76 -4.67
CA PRO A 265 9.54 -4.79 -5.18
C PRO A 265 9.46 -4.71 -6.71
N LEU A 266 9.67 -3.51 -7.25
CA LEU A 266 9.57 -3.25 -8.68
C LEU A 266 10.87 -2.65 -9.22
N GLY A 267 11.18 -2.97 -10.48
CA GLY A 267 12.27 -2.32 -11.20
C GLY A 267 12.03 -0.80 -11.35
N ARG A 268 13.12 -0.03 -11.47
CA ARG A 268 13.10 1.44 -11.45
C ARG A 268 12.02 2.07 -12.35
N ALA A 269 11.94 1.64 -13.61
CA ALA A 269 11.00 2.22 -14.57
C ALA A 269 9.54 2.00 -14.14
N ARG A 270 9.20 0.75 -13.79
CA ARG A 270 7.85 0.38 -13.34
C ARG A 270 7.49 1.04 -12.01
N PHE A 271 8.42 1.07 -11.06
CA PHE A 271 8.22 1.73 -9.77
C PHE A 271 7.94 3.23 -9.94
N THR A 272 8.72 3.93 -10.76
CA THR A 272 8.55 5.37 -11.01
C THR A 272 7.18 5.64 -11.64
N LEU A 273 6.81 4.86 -12.66
CA LEU A 273 5.51 4.95 -13.33
C LEU A 273 4.35 4.77 -12.33
N LEU A 274 4.39 3.71 -11.52
CA LEU A 274 3.32 3.44 -10.55
C LEU A 274 3.28 4.46 -9.42
N ARG A 275 4.43 4.90 -8.90
CA ARG A 275 4.51 5.97 -7.89
C ARG A 275 3.78 7.23 -8.36
N ASP A 276 4.01 7.63 -9.61
CA ASP A 276 3.38 8.81 -10.17
C ASP A 276 1.88 8.58 -10.39
N LYS A 277 1.48 7.40 -10.89
CA LYS A 277 0.06 7.03 -11.06
C LYS A 277 -0.71 6.94 -9.74
N ILE A 278 -0.09 6.54 -8.63
CA ILE A 278 -0.74 6.50 -7.31
C ILE A 278 -0.80 7.87 -6.62
N GLY A 279 -0.39 8.94 -7.31
CA GLY A 279 -0.51 10.31 -6.83
C GLY A 279 0.65 10.78 -5.93
N VAL A 280 1.73 10.00 -5.81
CA VAL A 280 2.93 10.42 -5.08
C VAL A 280 3.83 11.24 -6.00
N THR A 281 3.75 12.55 -5.86
CA THR A 281 4.42 13.52 -6.74
C THR A 281 5.39 14.39 -5.95
N LYS A 282 6.31 15.07 -6.64
CA LYS A 282 7.23 16.02 -6.02
C LYS A 282 6.46 17.28 -5.62
N GLY A 283 6.56 17.68 -4.36
CA GLY A 283 5.98 18.94 -3.89
C GLY A 283 6.63 20.17 -4.54
N PRO A 284 5.91 21.30 -4.61
CA PRO A 284 6.42 22.57 -5.12
C PRO A 284 7.59 23.10 -4.27
#